data_AF-A0A3M0ZE28-F1
#
_entry.id   AF-A0A3M0ZE28-F1
#
_cell.length_a   1.000
_cell.length_b   1.000
_cell.length_c   1.000
_cell.angle_alpha   90.00
_cell.angle_beta   90.00
_cell.angle_gamma   90.00
#
_symmetry.space_group_name_H-M   'P 1'
#
loop_
_entity.id
_entity.type
_entity.pdbx_description
1 polymer ?
#
loop_
_entity_poly.entity_id
_entity_poly.type
_entity_poly.pdbx_seq_one_letter_code
_entity_poly.pdbx_strand_id
1 'polypeptide(L)'
;MASLWERLKLGLNTTRTSLARNLKGLFVETREWTSDDYEKLEAALIQADLGVRYATRFVEDVRQRYERGEIKTAADILKIAREDVARIMSVDQAPVNFAGKGPTVIILVG
;
A
#
# COMPACT_ATOMS: atom_id res chain seq x y z
N MET A 1 28.76 -0.17 7.50
CA MET A 1 27.52 0.00 8.29
C MET A 1 26.37 0.22 7.32
N ALA A 2 25.30 -0.57 7.37
CA ALA A 2 24.13 -0.33 6.51
C ALA A 2 23.52 1.03 6.86
N SER A 3 23.22 1.86 5.85
CA SER A 3 22.58 3.16 6.07
C SER A 3 21.17 2.97 6.64
N LEU A 4 20.64 3.99 7.33
CA LEU A 4 19.27 3.99 7.87
C LEU A 4 18.23 3.60 6.80
N TRP A 5 18.47 4.04 5.57
CA TRP A 5 17.63 3.73 4.40
C TRP A 5 17.68 2.25 4.01
N GLU A 6 18.87 1.63 4.02
CA GLU A 6 19.00 0.21 3.73
C GLU A 6 18.35 -0.66 4.81
N ARG A 7 18.42 -0.23 6.09
CA ARG A 7 17.74 -0.92 7.19
C ARG A 7 16.21 -0.83 7.05
N LEU A 8 15.68 0.34 6.66
CA LEU A 8 14.25 0.51 6.41
C LEU A 8 13.77 -0.36 5.24
N LYS A 9 14.49 -0.38 4.11
CA LYS A 9 14.18 -1.24 2.96
C LYS A 9 14.16 -2.72 3.35
N LEU A 10 15.13 -3.16 4.14
CA LEU A 10 15.20 -4.53 4.63
C LEU A 10 13.96 -4.90 5.46
N GLY A 11 13.51 -4.02 6.35
CA GLY A 11 12.30 -4.23 7.16
C GLY A 11 11.01 -4.34 6.33
N LEU A 12 10.95 -3.66 5.19
CA LEU A 12 9.78 -3.65 4.29
C LEU A 12 9.81 -4.75 3.22
N ASN A 13 10.90 -5.52 3.14
CA ASN A 13 11.11 -6.47 2.05
C ASN A 13 10.06 -7.61 2.04
N THR A 14 9.65 -8.09 3.21
CA THR A 14 8.65 -9.15 3.34
C THR A 14 7.30 -8.72 2.80
N THR A 15 6.81 -7.56 3.24
CA THR A 15 5.52 -6.99 2.78
C THR A 15 5.55 -6.73 1.28
N ARG A 16 6.63 -6.12 0.76
CA ARG A 16 6.82 -5.88 -0.67
C ARG A 16 6.77 -7.18 -1.48
N THR A 17 7.47 -8.22 -1.01
CA THR A 17 7.56 -9.50 -1.73
C THR A 17 6.23 -10.24 -1.73
N SER A 18 5.50 -10.22 -0.61
CA SER A 18 4.17 -10.83 -0.50
C SER A 18 3.18 -10.18 -1.47
N LEU A 19 3.08 -8.84 -1.44
CA LEU A 19 2.20 -8.08 -2.33
C LEU A 19 2.54 -8.30 -3.81
N ALA A 20 3.82 -8.21 -4.17
CA ALA A 20 4.24 -8.41 -5.56
C ALA A 20 3.95 -9.83 -6.08
N ARG A 21 4.06 -10.85 -5.22
CA ARG A 21 3.74 -12.24 -5.58
C ARG A 21 2.25 -12.44 -5.79
N ASN A 22 1.43 -11.93 -4.88
CA ASN A 22 -0.03 -12.06 -4.97
C ASN A 22 -0.55 -11.33 -6.22
N LEU A 23 -0.09 -10.11 -6.48
CA LEU A 23 -0.50 -9.36 -7.68
C LEU A 23 -0.07 -10.02 -8.98
N LYS A 24 1.13 -10.61 -9.04
CA LYS A 24 1.54 -11.40 -10.21
C LYS A 24 0.70 -12.66 -10.42
N GLY A 25 0.24 -13.30 -9.36
CA GLY A 25 -0.64 -14.46 -9.45
C GLY A 25 -2.06 -14.13 -9.91
N LEU A 26 -2.54 -12.93 -9.61
CA LEU A 26 -3.86 -12.44 -10.01
C LEU A 26 -3.89 -11.89 -11.43
N PHE A 27 -2.78 -11.30 -11.89
CA PHE A 27 -2.74 -10.68 -13.21
C PHE A 27 -2.43 -11.71 -14.30
N VAL A 28 -3.49 -12.15 -14.99
CA VAL A 28 -3.38 -12.98 -16.18
C VAL A 28 -3.67 -12.10 -17.40
N GLU A 29 -2.63 -11.70 -18.15
CA GLU A 29 -2.74 -10.83 -19.34
C GLU A 29 -3.70 -11.34 -20.42
N THR A 30 -3.98 -12.64 -20.43
CA THR A 30 -4.73 -13.30 -21.50
C THR A 30 -6.24 -13.32 -21.29
N ARG A 31 -6.77 -12.80 -20.17
CA ARG A 31 -8.21 -12.75 -19.91
C ARG A 31 -8.66 -11.47 -19.22
N GLU A 32 -9.92 -11.11 -19.44
CA GLU A 32 -10.57 -10.04 -18.69
C GLU A 32 -10.65 -10.40 -17.20
N TRP A 33 -10.57 -9.36 -16.37
CA TRP A 33 -10.79 -9.50 -14.94
C TRP A 33 -12.26 -9.77 -14.64
N THR A 34 -12.48 -10.71 -13.73
CA THR A 34 -13.80 -11.10 -13.22
C THR A 34 -14.01 -10.53 -11.83
N SER A 35 -15.24 -10.55 -11.32
CA SER A 35 -15.55 -10.18 -9.93
C SER A 35 -14.68 -10.93 -8.91
N ASP A 36 -14.43 -12.21 -9.16
CA ASP A 36 -13.56 -13.08 -8.36
C ASP A 36 -12.11 -12.56 -8.25
N ASP A 37 -11.60 -11.88 -9.28
CA ASP A 37 -10.23 -11.36 -9.28
C ASP A 37 -10.10 -10.11 -8.39
N TYR A 38 -11.13 -9.26 -8.42
CA TYR A 38 -11.22 -8.10 -7.54
C TYR A 38 -11.37 -8.50 -6.08
N GLU A 39 -12.17 -9.53 -5.79
CA GLU A 39 -12.31 -10.07 -4.42
C GLU A 39 -10.98 -10.64 -3.89
N LYS A 40 -10.23 -11.38 -4.73
CA LYS A 40 -8.91 -11.89 -4.35
C LYS A 40 -7.90 -10.77 -4.12
N LEU A 41 -7.96 -9.71 -4.92
CA LEU A 41 -7.14 -8.51 -4.71
C LEU A 41 -7.47 -7.86 -3.36
N GLU A 42 -8.75 -7.69 -3.04
CA GLU A 42 -9.20 -7.13 -1.76
C GLU A 42 -8.69 -7.96 -0.57
N ALA A 43 -8.90 -9.28 -0.62
CA ALA A 43 -8.45 -10.21 0.41
C ALA A 43 -6.92 -10.14 0.60
N ALA A 44 -6.15 -10.06 -0.49
CA ALA A 44 -4.69 -9.94 -0.43
C ALA A 44 -4.24 -8.63 0.24
N LEU A 45 -4.94 -7.53 0.03
CA LEU A 45 -4.65 -6.24 0.67
C LEU A 45 -5.00 -6.25 2.16
N ILE A 46 -6.11 -6.89 2.53
CA ILE A 46 -6.50 -7.07 3.94
C ILE A 46 -5.48 -7.94 4.67
N GLN A 47 -5.03 -9.04 4.07
CA GLN A 47 -4.00 -9.92 4.64
C GLN A 47 -2.64 -9.21 4.81
N ALA A 48 -2.40 -8.15 4.05
CA ALA A 48 -1.20 -7.31 4.15
C ALA A 48 -1.31 -6.19 5.21
N ASP A 49 -2.29 -6.29 6.13
CA ASP A 49 -2.55 -5.33 7.20
C ASP A 49 -2.90 -3.90 6.74
N LEU A 50 -3.39 -3.74 5.51
CA LEU A 50 -3.81 -2.43 4.98
C LEU A 50 -5.23 -2.04 5.45
N GLY A 51 -5.98 -3.00 5.99
CA GLY A 51 -7.33 -2.81 6.53
C GLY A 51 -8.43 -2.76 5.47
N VAL A 52 -9.65 -3.12 5.90
CA VAL A 52 -10.83 -3.30 5.01
C VAL A 52 -11.18 -2.01 4.27
N ARG A 53 -11.28 -0.87 4.99
CA ARG A 53 -11.67 0.41 4.39
C ARG A 53 -10.75 0.85 3.24
N TYR A 54 -9.45 0.65 3.41
CA TYR A 54 -8.48 0.97 2.37
C TYR A 54 -8.62 0.00 1.20
N ALA A 55 -8.64 -1.31 1.48
CA ALA A 55 -8.73 -2.36 0.46
C ALA A 55 -9.95 -2.18 -0.45
N THR A 56 -11.14 -2.00 0.12
CA THR A 56 -12.39 -1.80 -0.65
C THR A 56 -12.31 -0.57 -1.57
N ARG A 57 -11.84 0.57 -1.04
CA ARG A 57 -11.69 1.80 -1.83
C ARG A 57 -10.66 1.63 -2.95
N PHE A 58 -9.55 0.97 -2.66
CA PHE A 58 -8.46 0.77 -3.61
C PHE A 58 -8.88 -0.14 -4.76
N VAL A 59 -9.57 -1.25 -4.46
CA VAL A 59 -10.07 -2.20 -5.46
C VAL A 59 -11.09 -1.53 -6.39
N GLU A 60 -11.96 -0.67 -5.85
CA GLU A 60 -12.90 0.10 -6.66
C GLU A 60 -12.19 1.10 -7.60
N ASP A 61 -11.14 1.79 -7.14
CA ASP A 61 -10.31 2.65 -8.01
C ASP A 61 -9.62 1.84 -9.11
N VAL A 62 -9.09 0.66 -8.77
CA VAL A 62 -8.48 -0.28 -9.74
C VAL A 62 -9.52 -0.74 -10.78
N ARG A 63 -10.74 -1.09 -10.36
CA ARG A 63 -11.83 -1.49 -11.26
C ARG A 63 -12.16 -0.38 -12.25
N GLN A 64 -12.37 0.84 -11.77
CA GLN A 64 -12.68 1.99 -12.63
C GLN A 64 -11.54 2.31 -13.62
N ARG A 65 -10.28 2.22 -13.20
CA ARG A 65 -9.11 2.42 -14.06
C ARG A 65 -8.95 1.31 -15.10
N TYR A 66 -9.25 0.07 -14.72
CA TYR A 66 -9.25 -1.07 -15.63
C TYR A 66 -10.30 -0.91 -16.72
N GLU A 67 -11.53 -0.52 -16.36
CA GLU A 67 -12.62 -0.24 -17.31
C GLU A 67 -12.29 0.90 -18.29
N ARG A 68 -11.43 1.85 -17.90
CA ARG A 68 -10.92 2.91 -18.77
C ARG A 68 -9.71 2.50 -19.63
N GLY A 69 -9.22 1.27 -19.50
CA GLY A 69 -8.05 0.77 -20.22
C GLY A 69 -6.70 1.36 -19.73
N GLU A 70 -6.67 1.91 -18.51
CA GLU A 70 -5.48 2.53 -17.91
C GLU A 70 -4.54 1.49 -17.26
N ILE A 71 -5.04 0.27 -17.03
CA ILE A 71 -4.30 -0.83 -16.40
C ILE A 71 -4.08 -1.92 -17.44
N LYS A 72 -2.82 -2.21 -17.76
CA LYS A 72 -2.43 -3.21 -18.76
C LYS A 72 -1.64 -4.36 -18.15
N THR A 73 -1.03 -4.12 -16.99
CA THR A 73 -0.12 -5.07 -16.33
C THR A 73 -0.30 -5.05 -14.82
N ALA A 74 0.18 -6.11 -14.14
CA ALA A 74 0.31 -6.14 -12.68
C ALA A 74 1.17 -4.98 -12.13
N ALA A 75 2.13 -4.51 -12.94
CA ALA A 75 3.01 -3.41 -12.57
C ALA A 75 2.26 -2.08 -12.48
N ASP A 76 1.20 -1.89 -13.28
CA ASP A 76 0.36 -0.69 -13.23
C ASP A 76 -0.41 -0.63 -11.90
N ILE A 77 -0.95 -1.75 -11.43
CA ILE A 77 -1.62 -1.84 -10.13
C ILE A 77 -0.65 -1.51 -8.99
N LEU A 78 0.57 -2.07 -9.02
CA LEU A 78 1.62 -1.75 -8.05
C LEU A 78 1.98 -0.27 -8.05
N LYS A 79 2.00 0.36 -9.23
CA LYS A 79 2.26 1.80 -9.37
C LYS A 79 1.14 2.62 -8.74
N ILE A 80 -0.12 2.27 -9.03
CA ILE A 80 -1.30 2.93 -8.45
C ILE A 80 -1.29 2.79 -6.91
N ALA A 81 -1.02 1.59 -6.40
CA ALA A 81 -0.89 1.35 -4.95
C ALA A 81 0.20 2.22 -4.32
N ARG A 82 1.37 2.31 -4.96
CA ARG A 82 2.47 3.17 -4.48
C ARG A 82 2.07 4.64 -4.43
N GLU A 83 1.42 5.14 -5.48
CA GLU A 83 0.97 6.54 -5.55
C GLU A 83 -0.07 6.85 -4.47
N ASP A 84 -1.01 5.93 -4.24
CA ASP A 84 -2.07 6.12 -3.25
C ASP A 84 -1.53 6.05 -1.81
N VAL A 85 -0.65 5.10 -1.51
CA VAL A 85 0.03 5.03 -0.21
C VAL A 85 0.87 6.29 0.04
N ALA A 86 1.64 6.75 -0.95
CA ALA A 86 2.42 7.98 -0.83
C ALA A 86 1.52 9.19 -0.57
N ARG A 87 0.35 9.25 -1.21
CA ARG A 87 -0.66 10.29 -0.99
C ARG A 87 -1.19 10.23 0.44
N ILE A 88 -1.59 9.07 0.94
CA ILE A 88 -2.09 8.90 2.31
C ILE A 88 -1.05 9.37 3.33
N MET A 89 0.22 8.98 3.15
CA MET A 89 1.32 9.40 4.03
C MET A 89 1.63 10.90 3.98
N SER A 90 1.14 11.61 2.96
CA SER A 90 1.40 13.05 2.79
C SER A 90 0.36 13.97 3.45
N VAL A 91 -0.84 13.46 3.74
CA VAL A 91 -1.99 14.29 4.15
C VAL A 91 -1.95 14.70 5.63
N ASP A 92 -1.25 13.97 6.49
CA ASP A 92 -1.38 14.10 7.94
C ASP A 92 -0.02 14.11 8.67
N GLN A 93 0.89 14.97 8.21
CA GLN A 93 2.15 15.19 8.91
C GLN A 93 1.90 16.01 10.18
N ALA A 94 1.65 15.32 11.29
CA ALA A 94 1.68 15.90 12.62
C ALA A 94 3.09 15.69 13.21
N PRO A 95 4.04 16.64 13.02
CA PRO A 95 5.35 16.53 13.63
C PRO A 95 5.21 16.50 15.15
N VAL A 96 6.17 15.86 15.81
CA VAL A 96 6.24 15.87 17.27
C VAL A 96 6.27 17.31 17.75
N ASN A 97 5.33 17.67 18.62
CA ASN A 97 5.27 19.01 19.22
C ASN A 97 6.28 19.10 20.37
N PHE A 98 7.40 19.79 20.14
CA PHE A 98 8.44 20.01 21.14
C PHE A 98 8.16 21.25 21.98
N ALA A 99 8.54 21.20 23.26
CA ALA A 99 8.38 22.34 24.16
C ALA A 99 9.32 23.50 23.76
N GLY A 100 8.77 24.71 23.60
CA GLY A 100 9.57 25.90 23.25
C GLY A 100 10.49 26.39 24.38
N LYS A 101 10.20 26.04 25.64
CA LYS A 101 11.03 26.25 26.83
C LYS A 101 10.75 25.16 27.86
N GLY A 102 11.75 24.79 28.66
CA GLY A 102 11.65 23.69 29.61
C GLY A 102 11.79 22.31 28.94
N PRO A 103 11.61 21.21 29.68
CA PRO A 103 11.78 19.86 29.13
C PRO A 103 10.61 19.47 28.22
N THR A 104 10.90 18.77 27.12
CA THR A 104 9.86 18.04 26.37
C THR A 104 9.57 16.73 27.10
N VAL A 105 8.33 16.53 27.54
CA VAL A 105 7.89 15.31 28.20
C VAL A 105 7.18 14.43 27.17
N ILE A 106 7.76 13.27 26.88
CA ILE A 106 7.16 12.25 26.00
C ILE A 106 6.77 11.07 26.88
N ILE A 107 5.47 10.86 27.06
CA ILE A 107 4.94 9.71 27.80
C ILE A 107 4.73 8.58 26.81
N LEU A 108 5.49 7.50 26.94
CA LEU A 108 5.26 6.28 26.20
C LEU A 108 4.21 5.45 26.94
N VAL A 109 3.13 5.13 26.25
CA VAL A 109 2.11 4.18 26.70
C VAL A 109 2.19 2.94 25.80
N GLY A 110 1.97 1.77 26.38
CA GLY A 110 2.03 0.47 25.70
C GLY A 110 0.97 -0.45 26.25
#